data_AF-A0A1H1XE05-F1
#
_entry.id   AF-A0A1H1XE05-F1
#
_cell.length_a   1.000
_cell.length_b   1.000
_cell.length_c   1.000
_cell.angle_alpha   90.00
_cell.angle_beta   90.00
_cell.angle_gamma   90.00
#
_symmetry.space_group_name_H-M   'P 1'
#
loop_
_entity.id
_entity.type
_entity.pdbx_description
1 polymer ?
#
loop_
_entity_poly.entity_id
_entity_poly.type
_entity_poly.pdbx_seq_one_letter_code
_entity_poly.pdbx_strand_id
1 'polypeptide(L)'
;MTVHLNTQTDLEDAVHALVRQDPRLAPIYEITGMPALRRREAGFAGLAHIVTGQQLSTASAGAIWARLSAAFDPFDHESFAKARAGRLGRLGLSAAKIKTLKSIARELAAERLNLDVLANEDADAAHNTLTALHGIGPWTADVYLLFCLGHGDAWPAGDLAVQEAVKIGLGLKTRPSAKEMAPLAEPWRPLRGAAAHLWWSYYRALKKREGVIGDVRKPNAVLNKALVAKRSSAKAKITARQKPGSKK
;
A
#
# COMPACT_ATOMS: atom_id res chain seq x y z
N MET A 1 13.89 -14.80 -0.14
CA MET A 1 14.69 -13.58 0.14
C MET A 1 13.73 -12.41 0.14
N THR A 2 13.80 -11.55 1.15
CA THR A 2 13.02 -10.31 1.21
C THR A 2 13.46 -9.36 0.08
N VAL A 3 12.50 -8.72 -0.57
CA VAL A 3 12.78 -7.67 -1.56
C VAL A 3 12.71 -6.32 -0.85
N HIS A 4 13.67 -5.44 -1.11
CA HIS A 4 13.69 -4.09 -0.56
C HIS A 4 13.64 -3.05 -1.69
N LEU A 5 12.81 -2.03 -1.50
CA LEU A 5 12.68 -0.87 -2.37
C LEU A 5 13.41 0.32 -1.71
N ASN A 6 14.74 0.30 -1.77
CA ASN A 6 15.61 1.30 -1.14
C ASN A 6 15.93 2.47 -2.07
N THR A 7 16.03 2.19 -3.36
CA THR A 7 16.39 3.17 -4.38
C THR A 7 15.31 3.25 -5.45
N GLN A 8 15.32 4.36 -6.20
CA GLN A 8 14.44 4.51 -7.36
C GLN A 8 14.65 3.37 -8.37
N THR A 9 15.90 2.93 -8.56
CA THR A 9 16.23 1.80 -9.43
C THR A 9 15.59 0.49 -8.95
N ASP A 10 15.59 0.20 -7.64
CA ASP A 10 14.91 -0.99 -7.10
C ASP A 10 13.43 -1.00 -7.46
N LEU A 11 12.77 0.17 -7.38
CA LEU A 11 11.37 0.32 -7.76
C LEU A 11 11.17 0.15 -9.27
N GLU A 12 12.06 0.71 -10.08
CA GLU A 12 12.00 0.60 -11.55
C GLU A 12 12.09 -0.86 -12.00
N ASP A 13 13.08 -1.59 -11.50
CA ASP A 13 13.28 -3.01 -11.78
C ASP A 13 12.08 -3.84 -11.34
N ALA A 14 11.55 -3.58 -10.14
CA ALA A 14 10.37 -4.24 -9.61
C ALA A 14 9.11 -3.96 -10.45
N VAL A 15 8.88 -2.72 -10.87
CA VAL A 15 7.74 -2.35 -11.72
C VAL A 15 7.85 -3.00 -13.09
N HIS A 16 9.04 -3.03 -13.71
CA HIS A 16 9.24 -3.70 -14.99
C HIS A 16 9.02 -5.21 -14.88
N ALA A 17 9.52 -5.85 -13.81
CA ALA A 17 9.26 -7.25 -13.53
C ALA A 17 7.76 -7.53 -13.36
N LEU A 18 7.05 -6.69 -12.59
CA LEU A 18 5.60 -6.79 -12.40
C LEU A 18 4.81 -6.70 -13.70
N VAL A 19 5.12 -5.73 -14.55
CA VAL A 19 4.39 -5.54 -15.83
C VAL A 19 4.63 -6.73 -16.77
N ARG A 20 5.83 -7.32 -16.75
CA ARG A 20 6.10 -8.58 -17.48
C ARG A 20 5.35 -9.77 -16.88
N GLN A 21 5.25 -9.85 -15.56
CA GLN A 21 4.60 -10.94 -14.82
C GLN A 21 3.07 -10.92 -14.95
N ASP A 22 2.46 -9.73 -14.88
CA ASP A 22 1.02 -9.54 -15.00
C ASP A 22 0.68 -8.51 -16.09
N PRO A 23 0.37 -8.97 -17.32
CA PRO A 23 0.04 -8.10 -18.44
C PRO A 23 -1.17 -7.19 -18.21
N ARG A 24 -2.00 -7.45 -17.19
CA ARG A 24 -3.10 -6.53 -16.79
C ARG A 24 -2.55 -5.17 -16.32
N LEU A 25 -1.30 -5.11 -15.88
CA LEU A 25 -0.65 -3.89 -15.41
C LEU A 25 -0.05 -3.05 -16.55
N ALA A 26 0.14 -3.59 -17.76
CA ALA A 26 0.73 -2.84 -18.87
C ALA A 26 -0.07 -1.58 -19.25
N PRO A 27 -1.40 -1.62 -19.43
CA PRO A 27 -2.19 -0.41 -19.71
C PRO A 27 -2.17 0.61 -18.55
N ILE A 28 -2.00 0.12 -17.32
CA ILE A 28 -1.88 0.97 -16.13
C ILE A 28 -0.57 1.73 -16.18
N TYR A 29 0.53 1.02 -16.44
CA TYR A 29 1.86 1.56 -16.59
C TYR A 29 1.97 2.57 -17.75
N GLU A 30 1.35 2.28 -18.89
CA GLU A 30 1.29 3.20 -20.04
C GLU A 30 0.64 4.55 -19.67
N ILE A 31 -0.39 4.53 -18.81
CA ILE A 31 -1.08 5.75 -18.37
C ILE A 31 -0.28 6.49 -17.30
N THR A 32 0.37 5.77 -16.38
CA THR A 32 1.06 6.38 -15.24
C THR A 32 2.47 6.82 -15.53
N GLY A 33 3.17 6.11 -16.42
CA GLY A 33 4.62 6.07 -16.43
C GLY A 33 5.20 5.42 -15.17
N MET A 34 6.51 5.58 -14.98
CA MET A 34 7.22 5.07 -13.82
C MET A 34 6.84 5.84 -12.54
N PRO A 35 6.36 5.18 -11.47
CA PRO A 35 6.13 5.83 -10.19
C PRO A 35 7.43 6.31 -9.54
N ALA A 36 7.34 7.41 -8.80
CA ALA A 36 8.43 7.85 -7.91
C ALA A 36 8.41 7.04 -6.61
N LEU A 37 9.59 6.60 -6.17
CA LEU A 37 9.78 5.96 -4.89
C LEU A 37 9.41 6.92 -3.76
N ARG A 38 8.64 6.41 -2.78
CA ARG A 38 8.39 7.12 -1.53
C ARG A 38 9.15 6.43 -0.41
N ARG A 39 10.02 7.19 0.24
CA ARG A 39 10.69 6.80 1.49
C ARG A 39 10.39 7.79 2.59
N ARG A 40 10.45 7.28 3.81
CA ARG A 40 10.36 8.02 5.06
C ARG A 40 11.44 7.52 5.99
N GLU A 41 11.76 8.32 6.99
CA GLU A 41 12.61 7.90 8.09
C GLU A 41 12.07 6.60 8.72
N ALA A 42 12.96 5.69 9.07
CA ALA A 42 12.61 4.44 9.73
C ALA A 42 12.38 4.64 11.25
N GLY A 43 12.17 3.53 11.96
CA GLY A 43 12.07 3.53 13.41
C GLY A 43 10.85 4.28 13.96
N PHE A 44 10.97 4.73 15.21
CA PHE A 44 9.88 5.36 15.95
C PHE A 44 9.38 6.64 15.28
N ALA A 45 10.28 7.49 14.77
CA ALA A 45 9.91 8.75 14.12
C ALA A 45 9.03 8.52 12.89
N GLY A 46 9.40 7.57 12.02
CA GLY A 46 8.60 7.18 10.86
C GLY A 46 7.20 6.69 11.22
N LEU A 47 7.12 5.77 12.18
CA LEU A 47 5.85 5.22 12.64
C LEU A 47 4.98 6.31 13.30
N ALA A 48 5.60 7.20 14.09
CA ALA A 48 4.93 8.31 14.75
C ALA A 48 4.36 9.33 13.75
N HIS A 49 5.08 9.61 12.67
CA HIS A 49 4.59 10.45 11.58
C HIS A 49 3.33 9.85 10.93
N ILE A 50 3.33 8.54 10.66
CA ILE A 50 2.16 7.86 10.06
C ILE A 50 0.95 7.91 11.02
N VAL A 51 1.14 7.58 12.30
CA VAL A 51 0.08 7.67 13.31
C VAL A 51 -0.45 9.10 13.45
N THR A 52 0.43 10.09 13.39
CA THR A 52 0.05 11.51 13.42
C THR A 52 -0.89 11.86 12.26
N GLY A 53 -0.68 11.29 11.08
CA GLY A 53 -1.50 11.51 9.89
C GLY A 53 -2.87 10.82 9.88
N GLN A 54 -3.12 9.86 10.78
CA GLN A 54 -4.39 9.12 10.79
C GLN A 54 -5.60 10.06 10.91
N GLN A 55 -6.60 9.86 10.04
CA GLN A 55 -7.88 10.57 10.03
C GLN A 55 -7.75 12.10 9.91
N LEU A 56 -6.67 12.61 9.31
CA LEU A 56 -6.44 14.03 9.08
C LEU A 56 -6.16 14.34 7.62
N SER A 57 -6.35 15.61 7.25
CA SER A 57 -5.80 16.12 6.00
C SER A 57 -4.27 16.14 6.04
N THR A 58 -3.63 16.08 4.86
CA THR A 58 -2.17 16.21 4.76
C THR A 58 -1.64 17.49 5.39
N ALA A 59 -2.36 18.62 5.21
CA ALA A 59 -1.97 19.90 5.77
C ALA A 59 -2.04 19.90 7.31
N SER A 60 -3.12 19.39 7.89
CA SER A 60 -3.28 19.29 9.35
C SER A 60 -2.25 18.34 9.96
N ALA A 61 -2.00 17.19 9.32
CA ALA A 61 -0.97 16.25 9.74
C ALA A 61 0.42 16.89 9.72
N GLY A 62 0.75 17.63 8.64
CA GLY A 62 2.02 18.34 8.52
C GLY A 62 2.22 19.40 9.60
N ALA A 63 1.19 20.18 9.94
CA ALA A 63 1.27 21.20 10.99
C ALA A 63 1.45 20.60 12.40
N ILE A 64 0.88 19.43 12.68
CA ILE A 64 1.13 18.71 13.94
C ILE A 64 2.55 18.13 13.93
N TRP A 65 2.96 17.50 12.84
CA TRP A 65 4.30 16.92 12.72
C TRP A 65 5.40 17.96 12.88
N ALA A 66 5.28 19.13 12.24
CA ALA A 66 6.25 20.22 12.38
C ALA A 66 6.44 20.66 13.84
N ARG A 67 5.35 20.79 14.61
CA ARG A 67 5.42 21.13 16.05
C ARG A 67 6.04 20.01 16.88
N LEU A 68 5.76 18.76 16.53
CA LEU A 68 6.33 17.59 17.19
C LEU A 68 7.84 17.50 16.93
N SER A 69 8.29 17.53 15.68
CA SER A 69 9.71 17.47 15.32
C SER A 69 10.51 18.66 15.85
N ALA A 70 9.90 19.85 15.97
CA ALA A 70 10.56 21.00 16.60
C ALA A 70 10.69 20.86 18.13
N ALA A 71 9.86 20.03 18.77
CA ALA A 71 9.82 19.88 20.23
C ALA A 71 10.67 18.71 20.76
N PHE A 72 11.14 17.83 19.89
CA PHE A 72 11.94 16.64 20.20
C PHE A 72 13.10 16.52 19.20
N ASP A 73 14.32 16.63 19.70
CA ASP A 73 15.54 16.43 18.95
C ASP A 73 16.56 15.70 19.83
N PRO A 74 16.87 14.41 19.57
CA PRO A 74 16.28 13.58 18.51
C PRO A 74 14.80 13.23 18.77
N PHE A 75 14.06 12.91 17.70
CA PHE A 75 12.70 12.36 17.81
C PHE A 75 12.74 10.85 18.10
N ASP A 76 13.09 10.48 19.33
CA ASP A 76 13.18 9.08 19.74
C ASP A 76 12.03 8.63 20.67
N HIS A 77 11.92 7.32 20.84
CA HIS A 77 10.87 6.71 21.65
C HIS A 77 11.07 6.96 23.16
N GLU A 78 12.30 7.08 23.64
CA GLU A 78 12.61 7.33 25.05
C GLU A 78 12.14 8.72 25.51
N SER A 79 12.50 9.75 24.75
CA SER A 79 12.13 11.15 24.98
C SER A 79 10.62 11.31 24.87
N PHE A 80 10.00 10.65 23.89
CA PHE A 80 8.54 10.66 23.73
C PHE A 80 7.83 9.96 24.90
N ALA A 81 8.35 8.83 25.39
CA ALA A 81 7.77 8.11 26.52
C ALA A 81 7.72 8.99 27.78
N LYS A 82 8.81 9.74 28.06
CA LYS A 82 8.97 10.65 29.20
C LYS A 82 8.10 11.91 29.10
N ALA A 83 7.65 12.29 27.90
CA ALA A 83 6.83 13.49 27.72
C ALA A 83 5.45 13.39 28.40
N ARG A 84 5.04 14.45 29.11
CA ARG A 84 3.71 14.53 29.72
C ARG A 84 2.63 14.57 28.64
N ALA A 85 1.54 13.83 28.83
CA ALA A 85 0.42 13.78 27.86
C ALA A 85 -0.15 15.17 27.55
N GLY A 86 -0.26 16.06 28.56
CA GLY A 86 -0.71 17.43 28.34
C GLY A 86 0.21 18.26 27.43
N ARG A 87 1.53 18.02 27.44
CA ARG A 87 2.47 18.66 26.49
C ARG A 87 2.20 18.16 25.07
N LEU A 88 2.07 16.84 24.90
CA LEU A 88 1.78 16.22 23.60
C LEU A 88 0.43 16.68 23.01
N GLY A 89 -0.58 16.87 23.87
CA GLY A 89 -1.88 17.43 23.48
C GLY A 89 -1.76 18.86 22.96
N ARG A 90 -0.98 19.72 23.62
CA ARG A 90 -0.72 21.09 23.14
C ARG A 90 0.04 21.13 21.80
N LEU A 91 0.84 20.11 21.51
CA LEU A 91 1.49 19.94 20.20
C LEU A 91 0.53 19.41 19.12
N GLY A 92 -0.73 19.12 19.47
CA GLY A 92 -1.81 18.81 18.53
C GLY A 92 -2.16 17.32 18.43
N LEU A 93 -1.57 16.45 19.24
CA LEU A 93 -1.97 15.04 19.27
C LEU A 93 -3.28 14.84 20.03
N SER A 94 -4.15 13.99 19.49
CA SER A 94 -5.34 13.52 20.20
C SER A 94 -4.96 12.54 21.31
N ALA A 95 -5.85 12.36 22.29
CA ALA A 95 -5.65 11.39 23.38
C ALA A 95 -5.40 9.96 22.84
N ALA A 96 -6.12 9.56 21.79
CA ALA A 96 -5.94 8.26 21.13
C ALA A 96 -4.53 8.13 20.53
N LYS A 97 -4.05 9.14 19.78
CA LYS A 97 -2.70 9.12 19.19
C LYS A 97 -1.61 9.12 20.25
N ILE A 98 -1.79 9.88 21.34
CA ILE A 98 -0.88 9.85 22.49
C ILE A 98 -0.81 8.45 23.10
N LYS A 99 -1.96 7.79 23.28
CA LYS A 99 -2.02 6.43 23.82
C LYS A 99 -1.30 5.43 22.92
N THR A 100 -1.55 5.47 21.61
CA THR A 100 -0.86 4.65 20.60
C THR A 100 0.66 4.84 20.67
N LEU A 101 1.13 6.08 20.54
CA LEU A 101 2.58 6.38 20.49
C LEU A 101 3.29 6.06 21.79
N LYS A 102 2.68 6.34 22.95
CA LYS A 102 3.22 5.92 24.24
C LYS A 102 3.23 4.40 24.40
N SER A 103 2.28 3.68 23.81
CA SER A 103 2.30 2.21 23.83
C SER A 103 3.47 1.67 23.03
N ILE A 104 3.65 2.15 21.79
CA ILE A 104 4.77 1.76 20.93
C ILE A 104 6.11 2.08 21.61
N ALA A 105 6.24 3.28 22.18
CA ALA A 105 7.46 3.67 22.87
C ALA A 105 7.81 2.76 24.06
N ARG A 106 6.79 2.23 24.78
CA ARG A 106 7.01 1.24 25.83
C ARG A 106 7.42 -0.13 25.30
N GLU A 107 6.86 -0.58 24.17
CA GLU A 107 7.25 -1.85 23.56
C GLU A 107 8.70 -1.81 23.06
N LEU A 108 9.12 -0.67 22.49
CA LEU A 108 10.50 -0.43 22.07
C LEU A 108 11.46 -0.38 23.26
N ALA A 109 11.13 0.42 24.29
CA ALA A 109 11.99 0.57 25.47
C ALA A 109 12.10 -0.71 26.30
N ALA A 110 11.13 -1.61 26.21
CA ALA A 110 11.15 -2.91 26.86
C ALA A 110 11.70 -4.03 25.95
N GLU A 111 12.24 -3.68 24.78
CA GLU A 111 12.82 -4.59 23.79
C GLU A 111 11.88 -5.72 23.32
N ARG A 112 10.55 -5.53 23.49
CA ARG A 112 9.53 -6.47 22.98
C ARG A 112 9.17 -6.22 21.52
N LEU A 113 9.57 -5.07 20.98
CA LEU A 113 9.43 -4.69 19.59
C LEU A 113 10.79 -4.25 19.07
N ASN A 114 11.24 -4.87 17.98
CA ASN A 114 12.41 -4.42 17.23
C ASN A 114 11.98 -4.07 15.79
N LEU A 115 11.91 -2.79 15.49
CA LEU A 115 11.45 -2.31 14.18
C LEU A 115 12.44 -2.58 13.04
N ASP A 116 13.73 -2.72 13.34
CA ASP A 116 14.77 -2.93 12.33
C ASP A 116 14.74 -4.36 11.80
N VAL A 117 14.39 -5.32 12.65
CA VAL A 117 14.25 -6.74 12.27
C VAL A 117 13.07 -6.94 11.31
N LEU A 118 11.99 -6.17 11.46
CA LEU A 118 10.78 -6.30 10.63
C LEU A 118 11.03 -6.08 9.13
N ALA A 119 12.10 -5.38 8.77
CA ALA A 119 12.46 -5.21 7.36
C ALA A 119 12.87 -6.55 6.71
N ASN A 120 13.40 -7.47 7.50
CA ASN A 120 14.01 -8.73 7.04
C ASN A 120 13.12 -9.96 7.33
N GLU A 121 11.97 -9.77 7.97
CA GLU A 121 10.97 -10.82 8.18
C GLU A 121 10.13 -11.04 6.91
N ASP A 122 9.33 -12.12 6.89
CA ASP A 122 8.27 -12.24 5.88
C ASP A 122 7.26 -11.10 6.04
N ALA A 123 6.75 -10.58 4.91
CA ALA A 123 5.85 -9.42 4.90
C ALA A 123 4.62 -9.62 5.79
N ASP A 124 4.03 -10.82 5.75
CA ASP A 124 2.81 -11.11 6.49
C ASP A 124 3.12 -11.28 7.99
N ALA A 125 4.29 -11.85 8.33
CA ALA A 125 4.78 -11.90 9.70
C ALA A 125 5.03 -10.50 10.28
N ALA A 126 5.75 -9.66 9.55
CA ALA A 126 6.03 -8.28 9.95
C ALA A 126 4.75 -7.45 10.09
N HIS A 127 3.78 -7.65 9.20
CA HIS A 127 2.44 -7.05 9.27
C HIS A 127 1.70 -7.46 10.55
N ASN A 128 1.71 -8.75 10.89
CA ASN A 128 1.06 -9.27 12.08
C ASN A 128 1.70 -8.72 13.36
N THR A 129 3.04 -8.62 13.40
CA THR A 129 3.76 -8.00 14.53
C THR A 129 3.31 -6.55 14.75
N LEU A 130 3.21 -5.75 13.68
CA LEU A 130 2.79 -4.35 13.80
C LEU A 130 1.30 -4.20 14.17
N THR A 131 0.42 -5.02 13.60
CA THR A 131 -1.03 -4.93 13.85
C THR A 131 -1.44 -5.44 15.23
N ALA A 132 -0.58 -6.20 15.92
CA ALA A 132 -0.76 -6.54 17.32
C ALA A 132 -0.60 -5.32 18.26
N LEU A 133 0.02 -4.23 17.79
CA LEU A 133 0.24 -3.03 18.59
C LEU A 133 -1.04 -2.21 18.74
N HIS A 134 -1.29 -1.70 19.94
CA HIS A 134 -2.44 -0.84 20.22
C HIS A 134 -2.46 0.39 19.28
N GLY A 135 -3.55 0.54 18.53
CA GLY A 135 -3.78 1.69 17.66
C GLY A 135 -3.06 1.62 16.30
N ILE A 136 -2.43 0.49 15.98
CA ILE A 136 -1.86 0.22 14.66
C ILE A 136 -2.77 -0.73 13.91
N GLY A 137 -3.49 -0.20 12.92
CA GLY A 137 -4.32 -0.99 12.02
C GLY A 137 -3.54 -1.50 10.80
N PRO A 138 -4.14 -2.41 10.00
CA PRO A 138 -3.50 -3.01 8.83
C PRO A 138 -2.87 -1.98 7.87
N TRP A 139 -3.61 -0.93 7.52
CA TRP A 139 -3.11 0.12 6.64
C TRP A 139 -1.86 0.82 7.20
N THR A 140 -1.81 1.09 8.51
CA THR A 140 -0.64 1.73 9.13
C THR A 140 0.57 0.79 9.12
N ALA A 141 0.35 -0.50 9.38
CA ALA A 141 1.41 -1.51 9.30
C ALA A 141 2.01 -1.57 7.90
N ASP A 142 1.18 -1.75 6.87
CA ASP A 142 1.65 -1.88 5.48
C ASP A 142 2.36 -0.61 4.98
N VAL A 143 1.84 0.57 5.34
CA VAL A 143 2.45 1.85 4.98
C VAL A 143 3.81 2.05 5.66
N TYR A 144 3.94 1.63 6.92
CA TYR A 144 5.21 1.67 7.63
C TYR A 144 6.22 0.69 7.01
N LEU A 145 5.83 -0.57 6.81
CA LEU A 145 6.68 -1.57 6.16
C LEU A 145 7.16 -1.07 4.80
N LEU A 146 6.25 -0.54 3.98
CA LEU A 146 6.59 -0.12 2.63
C LEU A 146 7.47 1.14 2.57
N PHE A 147 7.12 2.22 3.29
CA PHE A 147 7.83 3.51 3.11
C PHE A 147 8.94 3.75 4.11
N CYS A 148 8.84 3.21 5.32
CA CYS A 148 9.87 3.37 6.33
C CYS A 148 10.93 2.27 6.16
N LEU A 149 10.50 1.01 6.05
CA LEU A 149 11.42 -0.14 5.95
C LEU A 149 11.76 -0.54 4.52
N GLY A 150 11.05 -0.02 3.52
CA GLY A 150 11.27 -0.38 2.12
C GLY A 150 10.81 -1.81 1.78
N HIS A 151 9.96 -2.43 2.60
CA HIS A 151 9.57 -3.83 2.45
C HIS A 151 8.78 -4.03 1.14
N GLY A 152 9.39 -4.69 0.16
CA GLY A 152 8.92 -4.76 -1.23
C GLY A 152 7.64 -5.57 -1.43
N ASP A 153 7.30 -6.43 -0.48
CA ASP A 153 6.07 -7.23 -0.52
C ASP A 153 4.96 -6.72 0.42
N ALA A 154 5.13 -5.55 1.05
CA ALA A 154 4.08 -4.94 1.86
C ALA A 154 2.89 -4.49 0.98
N TRP A 155 1.67 -4.77 1.44
CA TRP A 155 0.47 -4.58 0.61
C TRP A 155 -0.67 -3.88 1.36
N PRO A 156 -0.88 -2.56 1.14
CA PRO A 156 -1.90 -1.76 1.83
C PRO A 156 -3.31 -2.04 1.30
N ALA A 157 -3.81 -3.26 1.48
CA ALA A 157 -5.07 -3.75 0.94
C ALA A 157 -6.29 -2.91 1.34
N GLY A 158 -6.21 -2.23 2.49
CA GLY A 158 -7.26 -1.34 3.01
C GLY A 158 -7.24 0.08 2.44
N ASP A 159 -6.26 0.46 1.63
CA ASP A 159 -6.14 1.82 1.09
C ASP A 159 -7.23 2.10 0.05
N LEU A 160 -8.08 3.09 0.31
CA LEU A 160 -9.23 3.40 -0.55
C LEU A 160 -8.83 3.89 -1.94
N ALA A 161 -7.70 4.61 -2.05
CA ALA A 161 -7.20 5.08 -3.34
C ALA A 161 -6.67 3.90 -4.17
N VAL A 162 -5.94 2.97 -3.54
CA VAL A 162 -5.49 1.73 -4.20
C VAL A 162 -6.69 0.87 -4.61
N GLN A 163 -7.67 0.66 -3.73
CA GLN A 163 -8.88 -0.11 -4.04
C GLN A 163 -9.67 0.50 -5.22
N GLU A 164 -9.86 1.81 -5.25
CA GLU A 164 -10.56 2.47 -6.36
C GLU A 164 -9.75 2.41 -7.66
N ALA A 165 -8.43 2.58 -7.59
CA ALA A 165 -7.53 2.43 -8.74
C ALA A 165 -7.58 1.02 -9.33
N VAL A 166 -7.53 -0.01 -8.48
CA VAL A 166 -7.62 -1.43 -8.89
C VAL A 166 -8.98 -1.72 -9.52
N LYS A 167 -10.07 -1.22 -8.93
CA LYS A 167 -11.41 -1.36 -9.52
C LYS A 167 -11.45 -0.78 -10.94
N ILE A 168 -11.00 0.45 -11.12
CA ILE A 168 -11.04 1.12 -12.42
C ILE A 168 -10.11 0.41 -13.41
N GLY A 169 -8.86 0.17 -13.03
CA GLY A 169 -7.84 -0.38 -13.90
C GLY A 169 -8.10 -1.83 -14.33
N LEU A 170 -8.68 -2.64 -13.44
CA LEU A 170 -9.06 -4.02 -13.75
C LEU A 170 -10.51 -4.17 -14.23
N GLY A 171 -11.26 -3.07 -14.35
CA GLY A 171 -12.65 -3.09 -14.82
C GLY A 171 -13.61 -3.83 -13.89
N LEU A 172 -13.39 -3.78 -12.57
CA LEU A 172 -14.27 -4.42 -11.59
C LEU A 172 -15.58 -3.64 -11.43
N LYS A 173 -16.68 -4.37 -11.21
CA LYS A 173 -18.02 -3.78 -11.04
C LYS A 173 -18.13 -2.92 -9.79
N THR A 174 -17.52 -3.38 -8.70
CA THR A 174 -17.54 -2.76 -7.38
C THR A 174 -16.13 -2.57 -6.86
N ARG A 175 -15.95 -1.63 -5.94
CA ARG A 175 -14.65 -1.43 -5.29
C ARG A 175 -14.37 -2.68 -4.42
N PRO A 176 -13.23 -3.37 -4.64
CA PRO A 176 -12.90 -4.54 -3.84
C PRO A 176 -12.66 -4.12 -2.38
N SER A 177 -13.16 -4.94 -1.45
CA SER A 177 -12.82 -4.87 -0.03
C SER A 177 -11.36 -5.27 0.20
N ALA A 178 -10.82 -4.97 1.39
CA ALA A 178 -9.46 -5.39 1.76
C ALA A 178 -9.26 -6.92 1.63
N LYS A 179 -10.30 -7.71 1.92
CA LYS A 179 -10.27 -9.18 1.77
C LYS A 179 -10.20 -9.61 0.31
N GLU A 180 -10.91 -8.92 -0.59
CA GLU A 180 -10.91 -9.20 -2.03
C GLU A 180 -9.61 -8.72 -2.71
N MET A 181 -8.90 -7.77 -2.11
CA MET A 181 -7.60 -7.30 -2.59
C MET A 181 -6.50 -8.35 -2.46
N ALA A 182 -6.56 -9.25 -1.48
CA ALA A 182 -5.58 -10.31 -1.28
C ALA A 182 -5.40 -11.23 -2.52
N PRO A 183 -6.44 -11.92 -3.03
CA PRO A 183 -6.29 -12.79 -4.21
C PRO A 183 -5.96 -12.01 -5.49
N LEU A 184 -6.30 -10.72 -5.57
CA LEU A 184 -5.91 -9.88 -6.71
C LEU A 184 -4.41 -9.59 -6.73
N ALA A 185 -3.81 -9.43 -5.54
CA ALA A 185 -2.42 -9.08 -5.35
C ALA A 185 -1.47 -10.28 -5.21
N GLU A 186 -2.00 -11.48 -5.02
CA GLU A 186 -1.18 -12.69 -4.90
C GLU A 186 -0.23 -12.93 -6.10
N PRO A 187 -0.66 -12.72 -7.36
CA PRO A 187 0.24 -12.83 -8.51
C PRO A 187 1.34 -11.76 -8.55
N TRP A 188 1.34 -10.78 -7.65
CA TRP A 188 2.33 -9.70 -7.61
C TRP A 188 3.43 -9.95 -6.57
N ARG A 189 3.35 -11.03 -5.79
CA ARG A 189 4.44 -11.40 -4.87
C ARG A 189 5.73 -11.72 -5.64
N PRO A 190 6.91 -11.36 -5.09
CA PRO A 190 7.16 -10.64 -3.83
C PRO A 190 7.21 -9.10 -3.99
N LEU A 191 6.53 -8.54 -4.99
CA LEU A 191 6.63 -7.15 -5.44
C LEU A 191 5.33 -6.34 -5.18
N ARG A 192 4.47 -6.77 -4.24
CA ARG A 192 3.19 -6.10 -3.97
C ARG A 192 3.37 -4.61 -3.62
N GLY A 193 4.47 -4.23 -3.00
CA GLY A 193 4.84 -2.84 -2.70
C GLY A 193 5.08 -1.99 -3.96
N ALA A 194 5.70 -2.56 -5.00
CA ALA A 194 5.86 -1.88 -6.29
C ALA A 194 4.52 -1.78 -7.03
N ALA A 195 3.68 -2.81 -6.94
CA ALA A 195 2.31 -2.75 -7.45
C ALA A 195 1.51 -1.63 -6.76
N ALA A 196 1.65 -1.47 -5.44
CA ALA A 196 1.00 -0.40 -4.70
C ALA A 196 1.43 0.98 -5.22
N HIS A 197 2.74 1.22 -5.42
CA HIS A 197 3.27 2.46 -6.00
C HIS A 197 2.66 2.77 -7.37
N LEU A 198 2.53 1.75 -8.23
CA LEU A 198 1.89 1.87 -9.53
C LEU A 198 0.40 2.26 -9.40
N TRP A 199 -0.35 1.57 -8.54
CA TRP A 199 -1.78 1.83 -8.33
C TRP A 199 -2.07 3.22 -7.73
N TRP A 200 -1.27 3.69 -6.77
CA TRP A 200 -1.40 5.07 -6.28
C TRP A 200 -1.09 6.10 -7.37
N SER A 201 -0.09 5.85 -8.20
CA SER A 201 0.24 6.73 -9.32
C SER A 201 -0.88 6.75 -10.36
N TYR A 202 -1.52 5.60 -10.60
CA TYR A 202 -2.71 5.49 -11.45
C TYR A 202 -3.88 6.27 -10.90
N TYR A 203 -4.17 6.13 -9.60
CA TYR A 203 -5.21 6.94 -8.94
C TYR A 203 -4.97 8.44 -9.13
N ARG A 204 -3.73 8.90 -8.94
CA ARG A 204 -3.35 10.31 -9.13
C ARG A 204 -3.54 10.75 -10.58
N ALA A 205 -3.16 9.92 -11.55
CA ALA A 205 -3.35 10.21 -12.97
C ALA A 205 -4.84 10.35 -13.34
N LEU A 206 -5.70 9.48 -12.80
CA LEU A 206 -7.15 9.56 -12.96
C LEU A 206 -7.71 10.86 -12.38
N LYS A 207 -7.33 11.21 -11.14
CA LYS A 207 -7.82 12.44 -10.47
C LYS A 207 -7.37 13.72 -11.16
N LYS A 208 -6.16 13.76 -11.70
CA LYS A 208 -5.72 14.90 -12.53
C LYS A 208 -6.56 15.05 -13.78
N ARG A 209 -6.90 13.95 -14.46
CA ARG A 209 -7.75 13.99 -15.66
C ARG A 209 -9.17 14.43 -15.33
N GLU A 210 -9.76 13.96 -14.22
CA GLU A 210 -11.07 14.44 -13.75
C GLU A 210 -11.07 15.94 -13.41
N GLY A 211 -9.99 16.46 -12.81
CA GLY A 211 -9.86 17.88 -12.49
C GLY A 211 -9.60 18.79 -13.71
N VAL A 212 -9.02 18.23 -14.77
CA VAL A 212 -8.77 18.94 -16.05
C VAL A 212 -10.00 18.87 -16.96
N ILE A 213 -10.81 17.82 -16.82
CA ILE A 213 -11.99 17.53 -17.63
C ILE A 213 -13.21 17.63 -16.69
N GLY A 214 -13.50 18.85 -16.25
CA GLY A 214 -14.83 19.18 -15.75
C GLY A 214 -15.79 19.03 -16.93
N ASP A 215 -16.43 17.86 -17.01
CA ASP A 215 -17.36 17.40 -18.05
C ASP A 215 -16.74 16.57 -19.20
N VAL A 216 -17.43 15.45 -19.52
CA VAL A 216 -17.25 14.46 -20.60
C VAL A 216 -16.60 13.09 -20.30
N ARG A 217 -17.52 12.10 -20.26
CA ARG A 217 -17.50 10.63 -20.56
C ARG A 217 -16.49 9.68 -19.91
N LYS A 218 -17.07 8.72 -19.16
CA LYS A 218 -16.48 7.44 -18.72
C LYS A 218 -15.85 6.67 -19.89
N PRO A 219 -14.55 6.33 -19.85
CA PRO A 219 -13.98 5.40 -20.81
C PRO A 219 -14.35 3.96 -20.39
N ASN A 220 -15.31 3.38 -21.09
CA ASN A 220 -15.59 1.95 -21.08
C ASN A 220 -15.47 1.46 -22.54
N ALA A 221 -14.36 0.81 -22.90
CA ALA A 221 -14.29 0.00 -24.14
C ALA A 221 -13.05 -0.91 -24.30
N VAL A 222 -11.91 -0.65 -23.64
CA VAL A 222 -10.65 -1.34 -24.04
C VAL A 222 -10.44 -2.69 -23.32
N LEU A 223 -10.85 -2.85 -22.05
CA LEU A 223 -10.63 -4.12 -21.33
C LEU A 223 -11.57 -5.28 -21.74
N ASN A 224 -12.76 -5.00 -22.29
CA ASN A 224 -13.74 -6.07 -22.58
C ASN A 224 -13.35 -6.93 -23.79
N LYS A 225 -12.53 -6.45 -24.74
CA LYS A 225 -12.16 -7.26 -25.91
C LYS A 225 -11.23 -8.44 -25.56
N ALA A 226 -10.32 -8.27 -24.59
CA ALA A 226 -9.38 -9.33 -24.20
C ALA A 226 -10.04 -10.44 -23.36
N LEU A 227 -11.00 -10.09 -22.49
CA LEU A 227 -11.73 -11.05 -21.64
C LEU A 227 -12.81 -11.83 -22.40
N VAL A 228 -13.48 -11.20 -23.39
CA VAL A 228 -14.49 -11.87 -24.23
C VAL A 228 -13.83 -12.85 -25.21
N ALA A 229 -12.66 -12.51 -25.76
CA ALA A 229 -11.90 -13.39 -26.66
C ALA A 229 -11.39 -14.68 -25.98
N LYS A 230 -11.04 -14.62 -24.68
CA LYS A 230 -10.65 -15.82 -23.90
C LYS A 230 -11.84 -16.71 -23.55
N ARG A 231 -13.05 -16.17 -23.40
CA ARG A 231 -14.26 -16.98 -23.12
C ARG A 231 -14.80 -17.72 -24.35
N SER A 232 -14.69 -17.17 -25.56
CA SER A 232 -15.15 -17.86 -26.78
C SER A 232 -14.23 -19.03 -27.16
N SER A 233 -12.92 -18.88 -26.99
CA SER A 233 -11.92 -19.92 -27.28
C SER A 233 -11.97 -21.10 -26.30
N ALA A 234 -12.32 -20.88 -25.03
CA ALA A 234 -12.53 -21.94 -24.05
C ALA A 234 -13.81 -22.76 -24.33
N LYS A 235 -14.89 -22.11 -24.81
CA LYS A 235 -16.15 -22.79 -25.11
C LYS A 235 -16.05 -23.65 -26.39
N ALA A 236 -15.29 -23.19 -27.40
CA ALA A 236 -15.03 -23.95 -28.63
C ALA A 236 -14.19 -25.23 -28.41
N LYS A 237 -13.26 -25.22 -27.44
CA LYS A 237 -12.45 -26.40 -27.11
C LYS A 237 -13.21 -27.48 -26.33
N ILE A 238 -14.28 -27.13 -25.61
CA ILE A 238 -15.08 -28.09 -24.85
C ILE A 238 -16.08 -28.83 -25.76
N THR A 239 -16.63 -28.16 -26.78
CA THR A 239 -17.54 -28.79 -27.76
C THR A 239 -16.84 -29.71 -28.76
N ALA A 240 -15.52 -29.59 -28.96
CA ALA A 240 -14.77 -30.44 -29.89
C ALA A 240 -14.31 -31.79 -29.29
N ARG A 241 -14.54 -32.02 -27.99
CA ARG A 241 -14.08 -33.24 -27.29
C ARG A 241 -15.16 -34.30 -27.06
N GLN A 242 -16.39 -34.09 -27.56
CA GLN A 242 -17.49 -35.05 -27.43
C GLN A 242 -18.13 -35.34 -28.80
N LYS A 243 -17.61 -36.33 -29.53
CA LYS A 243 -18.37 -37.32 -30.35
C LYS A 243 -17.41 -38.34 -31.03
N PRO A 244 -17.89 -39.54 -31.40
CA PRO A 244 -17.57 -40.77 -30.69
C PRO A 244 -16.72 -41.76 -31.50
N GLY A 245 -16.09 -42.72 -30.81
CA GLY A 245 -15.44 -43.87 -31.44
C GLY A 245 -16.46 -44.87 -31.99
N SER A 246 -16.26 -45.25 -33.25
CA SER A 246 -16.96 -46.33 -33.95
C SER A 246 -16.16 -47.64 -33.94
N LYS A 247 -16.90 -48.74 -34.14
CA LYS A 247 -16.52 -50.14 -34.50
C LYS A 247 -16.45 -51.09 -33.29
N LYS A 248 -17.09 -52.27 -33.29
CA LYS A 248 -17.63 -53.13 -34.36
C LYS A 248 -19.11 -53.46 -34.12
#